data_AF-A0A7J2TX94-F1
#
_entry.id   AF-A0A7J2TX94-F1
#
_cell.length_a   1.000
_cell.length_b   1.000
_cell.length_c   1.000
_cell.angle_alpha   90.00
_cell.angle_beta   90.00
_cell.angle_gamma   90.00
#
_symmetry.space_group_name_H-M   'P 1'
#
loop_
_entity.id
_entity.type
_entity.pdbx_description
1 polymer ?
#
loop_
_entity_poly.entity_id
_entity_poly.type
_entity_poly.pdbx_seq_one_letter_code
_entity_poly.pdbx_strand_id
1 'polypeptide(L)'
;MDPFHALLPVGILSLIIILLTIALHKIRKWEEIIDLEKIDSEIEKKELEVREKVEERMNKILEVYNPNISKFFKILEKKGLQPLENIEKKLMKTKEKIFFIIESGEKPPKQKKTFFSQYVENVLSKNDIFEIFRVKIYGTNSFIIFSKNENIEIDVAKLYNNYYNYIDKQIRDVGNIELKRWYEELKMKNEPLILVTQPYLIPLSILINMLQKRLKKEDAQKIIEKINNILREEMEILKVKFSYLLEVVEFDEESVKRFESLEEKLVENLKKFYKIRRSTNYFSELLSKKDFINNFELNLRKLDENFFRKINNDQRYEELKTLIRDIQTKIFGVQI
;
A
#
# COMPACT_ATOMS: atom_id res chain seq x y z
N MET A 1 -58.74 -54.09 -36.11
CA MET A 1 -58.29 -52.72 -35.78
C MET A 1 -56.96 -52.87 -35.07
N ASP A 2 -55.87 -52.57 -35.78
CA ASP A 2 -54.52 -52.89 -35.31
C ASP A 2 -54.06 -51.94 -34.19
N PRO A 3 -53.63 -52.48 -33.03
CA PRO A 3 -53.13 -51.67 -31.91
C PRO A 3 -51.78 -50.98 -32.20
N PHE A 4 -51.15 -51.28 -33.34
CA PHE A 4 -49.87 -50.71 -33.74
C PHE A 4 -49.94 -49.26 -34.25
N HIS A 5 -51.11 -48.76 -34.67
CA HIS A 5 -51.24 -47.38 -35.15
C HIS A 5 -51.37 -46.32 -34.04
N ALA A 6 -51.64 -46.73 -32.79
CA ALA A 6 -51.78 -45.81 -31.64
C ALA A 6 -50.48 -45.57 -30.86
N LEU A 7 -49.43 -46.39 -31.04
CA LEU A 7 -48.18 -46.32 -30.28
C LEU A 7 -47.10 -45.43 -30.93
N LEU A 8 -47.13 -45.29 -32.25
CA LEU A 8 -46.18 -44.47 -33.02
C LEU A 8 -46.26 -42.96 -32.70
N PRO A 9 -47.45 -42.34 -32.55
CA PRO A 9 -47.56 -40.93 -32.19
C PRO A 9 -47.07 -40.64 -30.76
N VAL A 10 -47.30 -41.57 -29.83
CA VAL A 10 -46.97 -41.41 -28.40
C VAL A 10 -45.45 -41.51 -28.19
N GLY A 11 -44.77 -42.41 -28.90
CA GLY A 11 -43.32 -42.53 -28.87
C GLY A 11 -42.60 -41.32 -29.48
N ILE A 12 -43.17 -40.71 -30.52
CA ILE A 12 -42.62 -39.48 -31.11
C ILE A 12 -42.84 -38.29 -30.17
N LEU A 13 -44.01 -38.19 -29.54
CA LEU A 13 -44.32 -37.10 -28.61
C LEU A 13 -43.41 -37.14 -27.37
N SER A 14 -43.14 -38.33 -26.82
CA SER A 14 -42.25 -38.49 -25.67
C SER A 14 -40.80 -38.13 -26.00
N LEU A 15 -40.33 -38.48 -27.21
CA LEU A 15 -39.00 -38.09 -27.70
C LEU A 15 -38.86 -36.57 -27.85
N ILE A 16 -39.90 -35.90 -28.38
CA ILE A 16 -39.93 -34.44 -28.52
C ILE A 16 -39.89 -33.75 -27.15
N ILE A 17 -40.64 -34.25 -26.16
CA ILE A 17 -40.64 -33.71 -24.80
C ILE A 17 -39.24 -33.85 -24.16
N ILE A 18 -38.59 -35.00 -24.31
CA ILE A 18 -37.23 -35.23 -23.79
C ILE A 18 -36.22 -34.27 -24.45
N LEU A 19 -36.28 -34.11 -25.78
CA LEU A 19 -35.40 -33.19 -26.50
C LEU A 19 -35.62 -31.72 -26.10
N LEU A 20 -36.88 -31.31 -25.91
CA LEU A 20 -37.21 -29.96 -25.41
C LEU A 20 -36.70 -29.75 -23.98
N THR A 21 -36.78 -30.76 -23.12
CA THR A 21 -36.32 -30.68 -21.73
C THR A 21 -34.80 -30.55 -21.69
N ILE A 22 -34.08 -31.31 -22.52
CA ILE A 22 -32.62 -31.21 -22.67
C ILE A 22 -32.22 -29.85 -23.25
N ALA A 23 -32.94 -29.35 -24.25
CA ALA A 23 -32.70 -28.05 -24.85
C ALA A 23 -32.91 -26.91 -23.84
N LEU A 24 -34.01 -26.94 -23.08
CA LEU A 24 -34.29 -25.97 -22.00
C LEU A 24 -33.24 -26.03 -20.89
N HIS A 25 -32.80 -27.24 -20.51
CA HIS A 25 -31.75 -27.39 -19.51
C HIS A 25 -30.39 -26.85 -20.00
N LYS A 26 -30.05 -27.04 -21.28
CA LYS A 26 -28.87 -26.42 -21.89
C LYS A 26 -28.99 -24.90 -21.95
N ILE A 27 -30.12 -24.35 -22.41
CA ILE A 27 -30.35 -22.90 -22.49
C ILE A 27 -30.17 -22.25 -21.12
N ARG A 28 -30.79 -22.81 -20.07
CA ARG A 28 -30.67 -22.28 -18.71
C ARG A 28 -29.23 -22.31 -18.18
N LYS A 29 -28.46 -23.36 -18.50
CA LYS A 29 -27.05 -23.46 -18.11
C LYS A 29 -26.16 -22.44 -18.85
N TRP A 30 -26.54 -22.08 -20.09
CA TRP A 30 -25.87 -21.02 -20.85
C TRP A 30 -26.20 -19.62 -20.31
N GLU A 31 -27.44 -19.38 -19.88
CA GLU A 31 -27.82 -18.13 -19.21
C GLU A 31 -27.07 -17.90 -17.89
N GLU A 32 -26.92 -18.95 -17.06
CA GLU A 32 -26.13 -18.89 -15.81
C GLU A 32 -24.64 -18.59 -16.06
N ILE A 33 -24.05 -19.08 -17.17
CA ILE A 33 -22.64 -18.81 -17.54
C ILE A 33 -22.48 -17.37 -18.05
N ILE A 34 -23.42 -16.88 -18.87
CA ILE A 34 -23.39 -15.51 -19.42
C ILE A 34 -23.55 -14.46 -18.31
N ASP A 35 -24.35 -14.74 -17.28
CA ASP A 35 -24.47 -13.85 -16.13
C ASP A 35 -23.21 -13.83 -15.27
N LEU A 36 -22.51 -14.96 -15.11
CA LEU A 36 -21.21 -15.00 -14.41
C LEU A 36 -20.11 -14.28 -15.19
N GLU A 37 -19.99 -14.48 -16.51
CA GLU A 37 -19.02 -13.76 -17.33
C GLU A 37 -19.28 -12.24 -17.35
N LYS A 38 -20.56 -11.82 -17.35
CA LYS A 38 -20.91 -10.41 -17.20
C LYS A 38 -20.50 -9.85 -15.84
N ILE A 39 -20.80 -10.58 -14.75
CA ILE A 39 -20.42 -10.19 -13.39
C ILE A 39 -18.90 -10.10 -13.27
N ASP A 40 -18.14 -11.07 -13.79
CA ASP A 40 -16.67 -11.06 -13.78
C ASP A 40 -16.12 -9.87 -14.59
N SER A 41 -16.70 -9.58 -15.76
CA SER A 41 -16.29 -8.41 -16.56
C SER A 41 -16.62 -7.07 -15.90
N GLU A 42 -17.72 -7.00 -15.12
CA GLU A 42 -18.08 -5.82 -14.34
C GLU A 42 -17.20 -5.67 -13.10
N ILE A 43 -16.80 -6.79 -12.47
CA ILE A 43 -15.82 -6.83 -11.38
C ILE A 43 -14.48 -6.34 -11.92
N GLU A 44 -13.97 -6.88 -13.04
CA GLU A 44 -12.71 -6.43 -13.65
C GLU A 44 -12.75 -4.93 -14.01
N LYS A 45 -13.84 -4.44 -14.60
CA LYS A 45 -13.99 -3.00 -14.89
C LYS A 45 -13.99 -2.15 -13.63
N LYS A 46 -14.70 -2.58 -12.57
CA LYS A 46 -14.71 -1.86 -11.30
C LYS A 46 -13.37 -1.95 -10.59
N GLU A 47 -12.66 -3.07 -10.68
CA GLU A 47 -11.32 -3.23 -10.13
C GLU A 47 -10.33 -2.30 -10.85
N LEU A 48 -10.40 -2.21 -12.18
CA LEU A 48 -9.59 -1.29 -12.97
C LEU A 48 -9.91 0.18 -12.62
N GLU A 49 -11.19 0.54 -12.56
CA GLU A 49 -11.62 1.90 -12.20
C GLU A 49 -11.24 2.27 -10.75
N VAL A 50 -11.35 1.31 -9.83
CA VAL A 50 -10.86 1.48 -8.45
C VAL A 50 -9.36 1.64 -8.45
N ARG A 51 -8.60 0.84 -9.21
CA ARG A 51 -7.14 0.91 -9.33
C ARG A 51 -6.67 2.26 -9.89
N GLU A 52 -7.30 2.75 -10.96
CA GLU A 52 -7.01 4.06 -11.54
C GLU A 52 -7.35 5.21 -10.58
N LYS A 53 -8.52 5.16 -9.92
CA LYS A 53 -8.90 6.16 -8.90
C LYS A 53 -7.98 6.11 -7.68
N VAL A 54 -7.51 4.93 -7.33
CA VAL A 54 -6.55 4.67 -6.28
C VAL A 54 -5.19 5.26 -6.66
N GLU A 55 -4.72 5.06 -7.88
CA GLU A 55 -3.46 5.58 -8.42
C GLU A 55 -3.48 7.11 -8.56
N GLU A 56 -4.60 7.68 -9.02
CA GLU A 56 -4.83 9.12 -9.05
C GLU A 56 -4.82 9.72 -7.63
N ARG A 57 -5.44 9.03 -6.66
CA ARG A 57 -5.40 9.39 -5.24
C ARG A 57 -4.00 9.17 -4.63
N MET A 58 -3.26 8.15 -5.08
CA MET A 58 -1.88 7.86 -4.66
C MET A 58 -0.95 9.01 -5.00
N ASN A 59 -1.03 9.48 -6.24
CA ASN A 59 -0.27 10.63 -6.72
C ASN A 59 -0.60 11.89 -5.90
N LYS A 60 -1.89 12.16 -5.66
CA LYS A 60 -2.32 13.31 -4.85
C LYS A 60 -1.88 13.24 -3.38
N ILE A 61 -1.69 12.06 -2.80
CA ILE A 61 -1.34 11.91 -1.37
C ILE A 61 0.17 11.98 -1.14
N LEU A 62 0.98 11.33 -1.99
CA LEU A 62 2.44 11.52 -1.95
C LEU A 62 2.79 12.98 -2.26
N GLU A 63 2.03 13.64 -3.14
CA GLU A 63 2.09 15.09 -3.37
C GLU A 63 1.81 15.94 -2.11
N VAL A 64 0.94 15.47 -1.21
CA VAL A 64 0.62 16.18 0.04
C VAL A 64 1.72 16.00 1.10
N TYR A 65 2.36 14.83 1.17
CA TYR A 65 3.35 14.54 2.21
C TYR A 65 4.77 14.98 1.83
N ASN A 66 5.15 14.71 0.58
CA ASN A 66 6.39 15.21 0.02
C ASN A 66 6.27 15.34 -1.51
N PRO A 67 5.78 16.49 -2.02
CA PRO A 67 5.56 16.70 -3.44
C PRO A 67 6.82 16.50 -4.27
N ASN A 68 7.97 16.88 -3.73
CA ASN A 68 9.26 16.76 -4.40
C ASN A 68 9.67 15.29 -4.58
N ILE A 69 9.57 14.49 -3.51
CA ILE A 69 9.88 13.05 -3.58
C ILE A 69 8.88 12.31 -4.49
N SER A 70 7.60 12.69 -4.47
CA SER A 70 6.60 12.11 -5.37
C SER A 70 6.92 12.35 -6.84
N LYS A 71 7.22 13.61 -7.21
CA LYS A 71 7.65 13.95 -8.57
C LYS A 71 8.92 13.19 -8.96
N PHE A 72 9.85 12.99 -8.04
CA PHE A 72 11.06 12.21 -8.26
C PHE A 72 10.79 10.75 -8.62
N PHE A 73 9.89 10.07 -7.91
CA PHE A 73 9.52 8.69 -8.26
C PHE A 73 8.82 8.59 -9.61
N LYS A 74 7.97 9.56 -9.98
CA LYS A 74 7.36 9.62 -11.32
C LYS A 74 8.43 9.70 -12.42
N ILE A 75 9.50 10.45 -12.21
CA ILE A 75 10.64 10.51 -13.15
C ILE A 75 11.39 9.17 -13.18
N LEU A 76 11.64 8.53 -12.03
CA LEU A 76 12.31 7.21 -12.01
C LEU A 76 11.49 6.15 -12.76
N GLU A 77 10.17 6.16 -12.62
CA GLU A 77 9.25 5.29 -13.36
C GLU A 77 9.29 5.56 -14.86
N LYS A 78 9.22 6.83 -15.28
CA LYS A 78 9.37 7.23 -16.69
C LYS A 78 10.71 6.76 -17.29
N LYS A 79 11.77 6.67 -16.48
CA LYS A 79 13.10 6.16 -16.90
C LYS A 79 13.20 4.63 -16.84
N GLY A 80 12.13 3.93 -16.51
CA GLY A 80 12.07 2.47 -16.41
C GLY A 80 12.86 1.88 -15.23
N LEU A 81 13.21 2.72 -14.24
CA LEU A 81 14.04 2.30 -13.12
C LEU A 81 13.23 1.65 -12.01
N GLN A 82 12.06 2.22 -11.67
CA GLN A 82 11.23 1.66 -10.63
C GLN A 82 9.78 2.16 -10.67
N PRO A 83 8.80 1.26 -10.88
CA PRO A 83 7.40 1.52 -10.61
C PRO A 83 7.17 1.67 -9.10
N LEU A 84 6.32 2.61 -8.69
CA LEU A 84 5.84 2.72 -7.30
C LEU A 84 5.26 1.40 -6.80
N GLU A 85 4.59 0.66 -7.67
CA GLU A 85 4.05 -0.68 -7.40
C GLU A 85 5.11 -1.67 -6.89
N ASN A 86 6.38 -1.55 -7.32
CA ASN A 86 7.45 -2.42 -6.85
C ASN A 86 7.91 -2.06 -5.42
N ILE A 87 7.88 -0.79 -5.06
CA ILE A 87 8.13 -0.32 -3.69
C ILE A 87 7.02 -0.84 -2.77
N GLU A 88 5.77 -0.75 -3.21
CA GLU A 88 4.61 -1.31 -2.49
C GLU A 88 4.73 -2.82 -2.33
N LYS A 89 5.02 -3.56 -3.41
CA LYS A 89 5.27 -5.00 -3.36
C LYS A 89 6.39 -5.35 -2.38
N LYS A 90 7.44 -4.53 -2.27
CA LYS A 90 8.52 -4.75 -1.29
C LYS A 90 8.11 -4.42 0.14
N LEU A 91 7.36 -3.35 0.39
CA LEU A 91 6.70 -3.11 1.69
C LEU A 91 5.77 -4.26 2.10
N MET A 92 5.10 -4.88 1.13
CA MET A 92 4.24 -6.03 1.35
C MET A 92 5.01 -7.36 1.48
N LYS A 93 6.25 -7.41 0.99
CA LYS A 93 7.16 -8.58 1.01
C LYS A 93 8.29 -8.45 2.04
N THR A 94 8.45 -7.31 2.71
CA THR A 94 9.40 -7.18 3.82
C THR A 94 9.06 -8.22 4.87
N LYS A 95 10.04 -8.58 5.70
CA LYS A 95 9.96 -9.60 6.75
C LYS A 95 8.83 -9.39 7.80
N GLU A 96 8.02 -8.37 7.60
CA GLU A 96 6.90 -8.03 8.44
C GLU A 96 5.60 -8.12 7.65
N LYS A 97 4.76 -9.11 7.96
CA LYS A 97 3.43 -9.24 7.35
C LYS A 97 2.49 -8.19 7.91
N ILE A 98 1.86 -7.41 7.02
CA ILE A 98 0.88 -6.40 7.39
C ILE A 98 -0.53 -6.99 7.26
N PHE A 99 -1.30 -6.88 8.34
CA PHE A 99 -2.71 -7.25 8.41
C PHE A 99 -3.53 -6.00 8.66
N PHE A 100 -4.71 -5.96 8.06
CA PHE A 100 -5.74 -5.03 8.49
C PHE A 100 -6.91 -5.81 9.02
N ILE A 101 -7.29 -5.46 10.25
CA ILE A 101 -8.36 -6.09 10.97
C ILE A 101 -9.43 -5.04 11.21
N ILE A 102 -10.62 -5.28 10.68
CA ILE A 102 -11.80 -4.45 10.92
C ILE A 102 -12.81 -5.32 11.62
N GLU A 103 -13.28 -4.85 12.77
CA GLU A 103 -14.48 -5.39 13.39
C GLU A 103 -15.61 -4.37 13.29
N SER A 104 -16.79 -4.85 12.91
CA SER A 104 -18.01 -4.05 12.92
C SER A 104 -19.16 -4.82 13.55
N GLY A 105 -19.99 -4.13 14.34
CA GLY A 105 -21.17 -4.70 14.98
C GLY A 105 -21.09 -4.72 16.51
N GLU A 106 -19.90 -4.65 17.10
CA GLU A 106 -19.77 -4.71 18.55
C GLU A 106 -20.14 -3.39 19.25
N LYS A 107 -21.24 -3.41 20.02
CA LYS A 107 -21.71 -2.27 20.84
C LYS A 107 -22.12 -2.75 22.24
N PRO A 108 -21.16 -3.04 23.14
CA PRO A 108 -21.48 -3.48 24.49
C PRO A 108 -22.15 -2.34 25.30
N PRO A 109 -23.14 -2.64 26.14
CA PRO A 109 -23.81 -1.65 26.97
C PRO A 109 -22.83 -1.02 27.98
N LYS A 110 -22.86 0.32 28.07
CA LYS A 110 -22.18 1.13 29.10
C LYS A 110 -20.65 0.95 29.17
N GLN A 111 -19.99 0.49 28.10
CA GLN A 111 -18.53 0.44 28.03
C GLN A 111 -17.93 1.53 27.14
N LYS A 112 -16.81 2.12 27.58
CA LYS A 112 -16.05 3.14 26.81
C LYS A 112 -15.20 2.54 25.66
N LYS A 113 -14.83 1.26 25.76
CA LYS A 113 -14.09 0.52 24.72
C LYS A 113 -14.80 -0.80 24.47
N THR A 114 -14.84 -1.24 23.21
CA THR A 114 -15.36 -2.56 22.85
C THR A 114 -14.44 -3.67 23.34
N PHE A 115 -15.00 -4.86 23.58
CA PHE A 115 -14.23 -6.04 23.94
C PHE A 115 -13.25 -6.42 22.84
N PHE A 116 -13.57 -6.19 21.57
CA PHE A 116 -12.67 -6.47 20.45
C PHE A 116 -11.46 -5.55 20.48
N SER A 117 -11.68 -4.25 20.73
CA SER A 117 -10.56 -3.33 20.93
C SER A 117 -9.68 -3.76 22.08
N GLN A 118 -10.27 -4.19 23.20
CA GLN A 118 -9.54 -4.67 24.36
C GLN A 118 -8.81 -5.98 24.06
N TYR A 119 -9.40 -6.90 23.31
CA TYR A 119 -8.78 -8.15 22.89
C TYR A 119 -7.54 -7.90 22.01
N VAL A 120 -7.66 -7.06 20.98
CA VAL A 120 -6.53 -6.70 20.12
C VAL A 120 -5.46 -5.95 20.92
N GLU A 121 -5.84 -4.95 21.71
CA GLU A 121 -4.91 -4.12 22.48
C GLU A 121 -4.30 -4.80 23.71
N ASN A 122 -4.87 -5.89 24.25
CA ASN A 122 -4.38 -6.54 25.48
C ASN A 122 -3.96 -8.00 25.29
N VAL A 123 -4.37 -8.67 24.22
CA VAL A 123 -4.05 -10.09 23.98
C VAL A 123 -3.12 -10.21 22.78
N LEU A 124 -3.47 -9.59 21.64
CA LEU A 124 -2.61 -9.64 20.46
C LEU A 124 -1.34 -8.80 20.64
N SER A 125 -1.46 -7.62 21.24
CA SER A 125 -0.32 -6.72 21.50
C SER A 125 0.70 -7.28 22.49
N LYS A 126 0.30 -8.19 23.38
CA LYS A 126 1.18 -8.81 24.39
C LYS A 126 2.08 -9.88 23.80
N ASN A 127 1.78 -10.34 22.59
CA ASN A 127 2.72 -11.13 21.82
C ASN A 127 3.66 -10.13 21.14
N ASP A 128 4.93 -10.07 21.55
CA ASP A 128 5.98 -9.20 20.95
C ASP A 128 6.18 -9.39 19.44
N ILE A 129 5.47 -10.37 18.88
CA ILE A 129 5.33 -10.74 17.48
C ILE A 129 4.52 -9.70 16.69
N PHE A 130 3.71 -8.84 17.32
CA PHE A 130 2.84 -7.89 16.63
C PHE A 130 3.02 -6.44 17.10
N GLU A 131 3.19 -5.52 16.15
CA GLU A 131 3.03 -4.07 16.35
C GLU A 131 1.64 -3.66 15.85
N ILE A 132 0.81 -3.09 16.72
CA ILE A 132 -0.62 -2.85 16.45
C ILE A 132 -0.94 -1.36 16.52
N PHE A 133 -1.55 -0.85 15.46
CA PHE A 133 -1.95 0.55 15.30
C PHE A 133 -3.46 0.66 15.13
N ARG A 134 -4.13 1.39 16.02
CA ARG A 134 -5.59 1.56 15.95
C ARG A 134 -5.99 2.66 14.97
N VAL A 135 -6.77 2.32 13.96
CA VAL A 135 -7.31 3.27 12.99
C VAL A 135 -8.73 3.70 13.37
N LYS A 136 -8.97 5.01 13.46
CA LYS A 136 -10.32 5.54 13.70
C LYS A 136 -11.16 5.49 12.42
N ILE A 137 -11.97 4.45 12.25
CA ILE A 137 -13.04 4.39 11.24
C ILE A 137 -14.38 4.39 11.96
N TYR A 138 -15.27 5.33 11.61
CA TYR A 138 -16.55 5.49 12.29
C TYR A 138 -17.39 4.20 12.19
N GLY A 139 -17.97 3.79 13.31
CA GLY A 139 -18.82 2.58 13.38
C GLY A 139 -18.06 1.25 13.41
N THR A 140 -16.71 1.25 13.45
CA THR A 140 -15.89 0.03 13.44
C THR A 140 -14.74 0.12 14.45
N ASN A 141 -14.19 -1.04 14.82
CA ASN A 141 -12.90 -1.16 15.48
C ASN A 141 -11.87 -1.65 14.46
N SER A 142 -11.05 -0.72 13.95
CA SER A 142 -10.08 -1.00 12.90
C SER A 142 -8.65 -0.93 13.40
N PHE A 143 -7.81 -1.86 12.95
CA PHE A 143 -6.41 -2.00 13.36
C PHE A 143 -5.54 -2.36 12.17
N ILE A 144 -4.36 -1.75 12.10
CA ILE A 144 -3.25 -2.19 11.25
C ILE A 144 -2.28 -2.93 12.15
N ILE A 145 -1.93 -4.15 11.78
CA ILE A 145 -1.05 -5.02 12.55
C ILE A 145 0.15 -5.37 11.68
N PHE A 146 1.34 -5.04 12.15
CA PHE A 146 2.60 -5.50 11.56
C PHE A 146 3.05 -6.70 12.38
N SER A 147 3.18 -7.86 11.76
CA SER A 147 3.85 -8.98 12.40
C SER A 147 5.35 -8.88 12.18
N LYS A 148 6.15 -9.15 13.20
CA LYS A 148 7.60 -9.33 13.09
C LYS A 148 8.01 -10.71 12.56
N ASN A 149 7.04 -11.60 12.29
CA ASN A 149 7.26 -12.95 11.79
C ASN A 149 6.67 -13.10 10.38
N GLU A 150 7.55 -13.32 9.40
CA GLU A 150 7.23 -13.48 7.97
C GLU A 150 6.23 -14.61 7.70
N ASN A 151 6.27 -15.66 8.53
CA ASN A 151 5.46 -16.86 8.33
C ASN A 151 4.13 -16.83 9.07
N ILE A 152 3.83 -15.77 9.81
CA ILE A 152 2.59 -15.73 10.57
C ILE A 152 1.41 -15.56 9.61
N GLU A 153 0.36 -16.34 9.84
CA GLU A 153 -0.93 -16.14 9.22
C GLU A 153 -1.94 -15.95 10.34
N ILE A 154 -2.84 -14.97 10.16
CA ILE A 154 -3.94 -14.78 11.10
C ILE A 154 -5.05 -15.72 10.63
N ASP A 155 -5.10 -16.88 11.26
CA ASP A 155 -6.21 -17.81 11.16
C ASP A 155 -7.46 -17.13 11.76
N VAL A 156 -8.36 -16.72 10.88
CA VAL A 156 -9.58 -15.97 11.23
C VAL A 156 -10.45 -16.78 12.18
N ALA A 157 -10.58 -18.10 11.97
CA ALA A 157 -11.38 -18.96 12.85
C ALA A 157 -10.77 -19.03 14.26
N LYS A 158 -9.43 -19.15 14.36
CA LYS A 158 -8.75 -19.06 15.66
C LYS A 158 -8.89 -17.67 16.30
N LEU A 159 -8.85 -16.60 15.51
CA LEU A 159 -9.06 -15.23 15.99
C LEU A 159 -10.46 -15.08 16.62
N TYR A 160 -11.51 -15.53 15.94
CA TYR A 160 -12.88 -15.54 16.47
C TYR A 160 -12.98 -16.36 17.76
N ASN A 161 -12.47 -17.59 17.75
CA ASN A 161 -12.53 -18.47 18.93
C ASN A 161 -11.82 -17.85 20.13
N ASN A 162 -10.64 -17.28 19.92
CA ASN A 162 -9.87 -16.62 20.99
C ASN A 162 -10.56 -15.34 21.50
N TYR A 163 -11.19 -14.58 20.61
CA TYR A 163 -11.97 -13.40 20.97
C TYR A 163 -13.21 -13.76 21.80
N TYR A 164 -13.99 -14.78 21.41
CA TYR A 164 -15.13 -15.25 22.21
C TYR A 164 -14.68 -15.82 23.56
N ASN A 165 -13.58 -16.57 23.60
CA ASN A 165 -12.99 -17.05 24.86
C ASN A 165 -12.59 -15.88 25.78
N TYR A 166 -12.06 -14.80 25.21
CA TYR A 166 -11.75 -13.59 25.95
C TYR A 166 -13.01 -12.94 26.53
N ILE A 167 -14.08 -12.78 25.75
CA ILE A 167 -15.35 -12.22 26.26
C ILE A 167 -15.96 -13.12 27.34
N ASP A 168 -15.99 -14.45 27.13
CA ASP A 168 -16.48 -15.43 28.10
C ASP A 168 -15.77 -15.31 29.45
N LYS A 169 -14.47 -15.01 29.43
CA LYS A 169 -13.69 -14.77 30.65
C LYS A 169 -14.07 -13.44 31.29
N GLN A 170 -14.10 -12.35 30.54
CA GLN A 170 -14.45 -11.02 31.07
C GLN A 170 -15.86 -10.98 31.67
N ILE A 171 -16.85 -11.63 31.06
CA ILE A 171 -18.23 -11.65 31.56
C ILE A 171 -18.34 -12.47 32.85
N ARG A 172 -17.63 -13.60 32.95
CA ARG A 172 -17.56 -14.40 34.18
C ARG A 172 -16.95 -13.61 35.34
N ASP A 173 -15.90 -12.84 35.06
CA ASP A 173 -15.17 -12.08 36.08
C ASP A 173 -15.96 -10.85 36.59
N VAL A 174 -16.80 -10.22 35.74
CA VAL A 174 -17.52 -8.97 36.07
C VAL A 174 -18.92 -9.22 36.67
N GLY A 175 -19.56 -10.36 36.39
CA GLY A 175 -20.85 -10.75 36.99
C GLY A 175 -22.06 -9.87 36.62
N ASN A 176 -21.95 -9.02 35.59
CA ASN A 176 -23.00 -8.07 35.21
C ASN A 176 -24.06 -8.73 34.30
N ILE A 177 -25.31 -8.78 34.79
CA ILE A 177 -26.47 -9.43 34.14
C ILE A 177 -26.82 -8.79 32.79
N GLU A 178 -26.73 -7.46 32.68
CA GLU A 178 -27.04 -6.71 31.45
C GLU A 178 -26.01 -7.04 30.34
N LEU A 179 -24.74 -7.13 30.71
CA LEU A 179 -23.66 -7.55 29.81
C LEU A 179 -23.79 -9.01 29.39
N LYS A 180 -24.20 -9.90 30.31
CA LYS A 180 -24.43 -11.31 30.02
C LYS A 180 -25.56 -11.49 29.00
N ARG A 181 -26.67 -10.76 29.16
CA ARG A 181 -27.80 -10.79 28.23
C ARG A 181 -27.42 -10.27 26.85
N TRP A 182 -26.72 -9.13 26.78
CA TRP A 182 -26.19 -8.59 25.52
C TRP A 182 -25.31 -9.62 24.78
N TYR A 183 -24.47 -10.34 25.51
CA TYR A 183 -23.56 -11.32 24.91
C TYR A 183 -24.26 -12.59 24.41
N GLU A 184 -25.29 -13.06 25.11
CA GLU A 184 -26.16 -14.13 24.63
C GLU A 184 -26.86 -13.72 23.32
N GLU A 185 -27.31 -12.47 23.21
CA GLU A 185 -27.88 -11.92 21.97
C GLU A 185 -26.84 -11.79 20.83
N LEU A 186 -25.60 -11.39 21.16
CA LEU A 186 -24.48 -11.33 20.22
C LEU A 186 -24.19 -12.72 19.62
N LYS A 187 -24.10 -13.76 20.45
CA LYS A 187 -23.87 -15.16 20.03
C LYS A 187 -24.99 -15.73 19.16
N MET A 188 -26.23 -15.28 19.33
CA MET A 188 -27.39 -15.87 18.65
C MET A 188 -27.77 -15.17 17.35
N LYS A 189 -27.50 -13.86 17.20
CA LYS A 189 -28.09 -13.05 16.12
C LYS A 189 -27.16 -12.06 15.42
N ASN A 190 -26.09 -11.62 16.07
CA ASN A 190 -25.26 -10.51 15.59
C ASN A 190 -23.79 -10.80 15.84
N GLU A 191 -23.23 -11.79 15.14
CA GLU A 191 -21.80 -12.01 15.19
C GLU A 191 -21.08 -10.78 14.62
N PRO A 192 -20.11 -10.20 15.36
CA PRO A 192 -19.35 -9.06 14.86
C PRO A 192 -18.55 -9.52 13.64
N LEU A 193 -18.68 -8.79 12.53
CA LEU A 193 -17.95 -9.11 11.31
C LEU A 193 -16.50 -8.68 11.50
N ILE A 194 -15.62 -9.65 11.71
CA ILE A 194 -14.17 -9.49 11.68
C ILE A 194 -13.65 -9.81 10.28
N LEU A 195 -13.17 -8.78 9.59
CA LEU A 195 -12.47 -8.90 8.32
C LEU A 195 -10.97 -8.83 8.57
N VAL A 196 -10.25 -9.83 8.06
CA VAL A 196 -8.78 -9.86 8.03
C VAL A 196 -8.35 -9.95 6.57
N THR A 197 -7.57 -8.99 6.08
CA THR A 197 -7.12 -8.97 4.68
C THR A 197 -5.63 -9.25 4.58
N GLN A 198 -5.23 -10.17 3.68
CA GLN A 198 -3.83 -10.50 3.34
C GLN A 198 -3.63 -10.84 1.85
N PRO A 199 -2.50 -10.42 1.21
CA PRO A 199 -1.77 -9.21 1.55
C PRO A 199 -2.69 -8.02 1.30
N TYR A 200 -2.65 -7.04 2.19
CA TYR A 200 -3.45 -5.82 2.13
C TYR A 200 -3.45 -5.19 0.72
N LEU A 201 -4.58 -5.17 0.03
CA LEU A 201 -4.78 -4.48 -1.26
C LEU A 201 -4.99 -2.96 -1.07
N ILE A 202 -4.53 -2.39 0.04
CA ILE A 202 -4.59 -0.95 0.25
C ILE A 202 -3.22 -0.37 -0.09
N PRO A 203 -3.12 0.44 -1.14
CA PRO A 203 -1.89 1.10 -1.52
C PRO A 203 -1.28 1.88 -0.37
N LEU A 204 0.04 2.01 -0.43
CA LEU A 204 0.85 2.65 0.59
C LEU A 204 0.39 4.08 0.86
N SER A 205 -0.08 4.78 -0.17
CA SER A 205 -0.59 6.15 -0.03
C SER A 205 -1.88 6.23 0.80
N ILE A 206 -2.82 5.29 0.61
CA ILE A 206 -4.08 5.25 1.34
C ILE A 206 -3.79 4.89 2.79
N LEU A 207 -2.85 3.97 3.00
CA LEU A 207 -2.25 3.70 4.29
C LEU A 207 -1.72 5.02 4.88
N ILE A 208 -0.71 5.69 4.30
CA ILE A 208 -0.14 6.96 4.79
C ILE A 208 -1.21 8.03 5.14
N ASN A 209 -2.21 8.24 4.28
CA ASN A 209 -3.29 9.22 4.52
C ASN A 209 -4.21 8.80 5.67
N MET A 210 -4.54 7.50 5.78
CA MET A 210 -5.23 6.96 6.95
C MET A 210 -4.40 7.15 8.21
N LEU A 211 -3.08 6.90 8.14
CA LEU A 211 -2.17 7.05 9.28
C LEU A 211 -2.12 8.50 9.77
N GLN A 212 -1.96 9.48 8.87
CA GLN A 212 -1.82 10.89 9.25
C GLN A 212 -3.08 11.50 9.87
N LYS A 213 -4.26 11.14 9.37
CA LYS A 213 -5.52 11.72 9.84
C LYS A 213 -6.10 11.01 11.07
N ARG A 214 -5.67 9.77 11.33
CA ARG A 214 -6.38 8.87 12.25
C ARG A 214 -5.50 8.16 13.28
N LEU A 215 -4.16 8.22 13.16
CA LEU A 215 -3.23 7.73 14.19
C LEU A 215 -2.68 8.83 15.08
N LYS A 216 -2.07 8.41 16.20
CA LYS A 216 -1.20 9.26 17.00
C LYS A 216 0.06 9.61 16.20
N LYS A 217 0.62 10.80 16.43
CA LYS A 217 1.78 11.33 15.70
C LYS A 217 2.99 10.38 15.74
N GLU A 218 3.25 9.79 16.90
CA GLU A 218 4.36 8.85 17.13
C GLU A 218 4.24 7.57 16.29
N ASP A 219 3.01 7.04 16.17
CA ASP A 219 2.73 5.83 15.39
C ASP A 219 2.85 6.09 13.89
N ALA A 220 2.37 7.24 13.43
CA ALA A 220 2.55 7.67 12.05
C ALA A 220 4.05 7.81 11.70
N GLN A 221 4.85 8.37 12.62
CA GLN A 221 6.29 8.54 12.43
C GLN A 221 7.03 7.21 12.25
N LYS A 222 6.74 6.20 13.07
CA LYS A 222 7.35 4.86 12.96
C LYS A 222 7.10 4.20 11.60
N ILE A 223 5.89 4.35 11.07
CA ILE A 223 5.56 3.76 9.76
C ILE A 223 6.22 4.55 8.62
N ILE A 224 6.29 5.88 8.73
CA ILE A 224 7.06 6.73 7.81
C ILE A 224 8.54 6.31 7.79
N GLU A 225 9.14 6.02 8.94
CA GLU A 225 10.52 5.54 9.03
C GLU A 225 10.71 4.20 8.32
N LYS A 226 9.78 3.25 8.48
CA LYS A 226 9.80 1.98 7.74
C LYS A 226 9.74 2.19 6.23
N ILE A 227 8.90 3.12 5.76
CA ILE A 227 8.81 3.48 4.34
C ILE A 227 10.14 4.06 3.85
N ASN A 228 10.70 5.03 4.58
CA ASN A 228 11.96 5.67 4.21
C ASN A 228 13.13 4.68 4.15
N ASN A 229 13.16 3.66 5.03
CA ASN A 229 14.17 2.61 4.98
C ASN A 229 14.08 1.79 3.70
N ILE A 230 12.88 1.37 3.30
CA ILE A 230 12.69 0.63 2.04
C ILE A 230 13.06 1.51 0.85
N LEU A 231 12.65 2.79 0.86
CA LEU A 231 13.07 3.73 -0.18
C LEU A 231 14.59 3.85 -0.25
N ARG A 232 15.30 3.87 0.89
CA ARG A 232 16.77 3.90 0.92
C ARG A 232 17.37 2.65 0.28
N GLU A 233 16.91 1.47 0.68
CA GLU A 233 17.38 0.18 0.14
C GLU A 233 17.20 0.13 -1.39
N GLU A 234 16.06 0.58 -1.89
CA GLU A 234 15.82 0.64 -3.34
C GLU A 234 16.76 1.62 -4.04
N MET A 235 16.91 2.81 -3.48
CA MET A 235 17.80 3.83 -4.01
C MET A 235 19.27 3.41 -3.99
N GLU A 236 19.67 2.48 -3.12
CA GLU A 236 21.01 1.88 -3.10
C GLU A 236 21.22 0.85 -4.21
N ILE A 237 20.16 0.23 -4.74
CA ILE A 237 20.22 -0.74 -5.84
C ILE A 237 20.11 -0.05 -7.19
N LEU A 238 19.31 1.02 -7.28
CA LEU A 238 19.06 1.73 -8.53
C LEU A 238 20.26 2.56 -9.00
N LYS A 239 20.57 2.49 -10.30
CA LYS A 239 21.54 3.36 -10.96
C LYS A 239 20.93 4.71 -11.34
N VAL A 240 20.56 5.49 -10.33
CA VAL A 240 19.96 6.82 -10.51
C VAL A 240 21.02 7.83 -10.95
N LYS A 241 20.63 8.76 -11.83
CA LYS A 241 21.45 9.90 -12.23
C LYS A 241 20.99 11.20 -11.55
N PHE A 242 21.90 12.10 -11.23
CA PHE A 242 21.60 13.46 -10.78
C PHE A 242 20.86 14.28 -11.83
N SER A 243 21.08 14.03 -13.13
CA SER A 243 20.31 14.67 -14.22
C SER A 243 18.80 14.49 -14.05
N TYR A 244 18.36 13.36 -13.48
CA TYR A 244 16.94 13.12 -13.22
C TYR A 244 16.36 14.10 -12.18
N LEU A 245 17.17 14.62 -11.26
CA LEU A 245 16.72 15.64 -10.30
C LEU A 245 16.40 16.97 -11.00
N LEU A 246 17.11 17.32 -12.08
CA LEU A 246 16.81 18.51 -12.87
C LEU A 246 15.50 18.34 -13.65
N GLU A 247 15.21 17.14 -14.15
CA GLU A 247 13.93 16.82 -14.79
C GLU A 247 12.75 16.95 -13.81
N VAL A 248 12.93 16.57 -12.55
CA VAL A 248 11.89 16.66 -11.51
C VAL A 248 11.43 18.09 -11.26
N VAL A 249 12.37 19.03 -11.27
CA VAL A 249 12.08 20.46 -11.07
C VAL A 249 11.89 21.20 -12.39
N GLU A 250 11.61 20.43 -13.46
CA GLU A 250 11.12 20.94 -14.74
C GLU A 250 12.10 21.90 -15.44
N PHE A 251 13.41 21.66 -15.33
CA PHE A 251 14.39 22.35 -16.19
C PHE A 251 14.16 22.02 -17.67
N ASP A 252 14.49 22.96 -18.55
CA ASP A 252 14.37 22.76 -19.99
C ASP A 252 15.32 21.67 -20.50
N GLU A 253 14.97 21.05 -21.62
CA GLU A 253 15.70 19.91 -22.20
C GLU A 253 17.16 20.24 -22.51
N GLU A 254 17.44 21.47 -22.96
CA GLU A 254 18.81 21.93 -23.23
C GLU A 254 19.64 21.96 -21.94
N SER A 255 19.08 22.52 -20.86
CA SER A 255 19.73 22.56 -19.55
C SER A 255 19.97 21.16 -18.97
N VAL A 256 18.99 20.25 -19.10
CA VAL A 256 19.16 18.85 -18.66
C VAL A 256 20.26 18.14 -19.46
N LYS A 257 20.24 18.23 -20.80
CA LYS A 257 21.29 17.65 -21.67
C LYS A 257 22.66 18.23 -21.38
N ARG A 258 22.75 19.54 -21.13
CA ARG A 258 24.01 20.17 -20.74
C ARG A 258 24.51 19.60 -19.42
N PHE A 259 23.64 19.45 -18.43
CA PHE A 259 24.02 18.84 -17.16
C PHE A 259 24.46 17.38 -17.32
N GLU A 260 23.75 16.56 -18.11
CA GLU A 260 24.14 15.17 -18.40
C GLU A 260 25.57 15.09 -18.97
N SER A 261 25.96 16.03 -19.83
CA SER A 261 27.33 16.10 -20.38
C SER A 261 28.41 16.45 -19.35
N LEU A 262 28.03 17.11 -18.25
CA LEU A 262 28.93 17.51 -17.15
C LEU A 262 28.92 16.50 -15.99
N GLU A 263 27.89 15.65 -15.92
CA GLU A 263 27.56 14.82 -14.77
C GLU A 263 28.69 13.85 -14.39
N GLU A 264 29.28 13.16 -15.36
CA GLU A 264 30.36 12.20 -15.10
C GLU A 264 31.55 12.87 -14.39
N LYS A 265 32.01 14.00 -14.93
CA LYS A 265 33.13 14.76 -14.37
C LYS A 265 32.78 15.39 -13.01
N LEU A 266 31.53 15.84 -12.84
CA LEU A 266 31.03 16.33 -11.56
C LEU A 266 31.05 15.22 -10.51
N VAL A 267 30.54 14.05 -10.83
CA VAL A 267 30.51 12.87 -9.96
C VAL A 267 31.93 12.44 -9.59
N GLU A 268 32.87 12.43 -10.54
CA GLU A 268 34.28 12.13 -10.24
C GLU A 268 34.89 13.11 -9.24
N ASN A 269 34.65 14.41 -9.44
CA ASN A 269 35.17 15.44 -8.53
C ASN A 269 34.58 15.29 -7.12
N LEU A 270 33.28 15.04 -7.03
CA LEU A 270 32.60 14.80 -5.75
C LEU A 270 33.09 13.51 -5.08
N LYS A 271 33.26 12.42 -5.82
CA LYS A 271 33.82 11.16 -5.30
C LYS A 271 35.23 11.36 -4.75
N LYS A 272 36.09 12.11 -5.46
CA LYS A 272 37.44 12.46 -4.99
C LYS A 272 37.39 13.27 -3.70
N PHE A 273 36.52 14.29 -3.64
CA PHE A 273 36.34 15.12 -2.45
C PHE A 273 35.92 14.29 -1.24
N TYR A 274 34.93 13.41 -1.40
CA TYR A 274 34.43 12.53 -0.34
C TYR A 274 35.23 11.24 -0.13
N LYS A 275 36.37 11.08 -0.83
CA LYS A 275 37.25 9.88 -0.77
C LYS A 275 36.53 8.56 -1.07
N ILE A 276 35.55 8.58 -1.97
CA ILE A 276 34.78 7.41 -2.42
C ILE A 276 35.57 6.70 -3.53
N ARG A 277 36.08 5.50 -3.25
CA ARG A 277 37.00 4.77 -4.16
C ARG A 277 36.33 3.79 -5.11
N ARG A 278 35.21 3.17 -4.72
CA ARG A 278 34.52 2.13 -5.50
C ARG A 278 33.03 2.22 -5.22
N SER A 279 32.32 2.86 -6.14
CA SER A 279 30.87 3.04 -6.02
C SER A 279 30.21 2.72 -7.35
N THR A 280 29.41 1.65 -7.35
CA THR A 280 28.52 1.27 -8.45
C THR A 280 27.24 2.12 -8.45
N ASN A 281 26.91 2.73 -7.30
CA ASN A 281 25.80 3.64 -7.12
C ASN A 281 26.27 4.93 -6.46
N TYR A 282 26.72 5.87 -7.30
CA TYR A 282 27.24 7.14 -6.79
C TYR A 282 26.15 8.02 -6.20
N PHE A 283 24.89 7.86 -6.64
CA PHE A 283 23.80 8.74 -6.28
C PHE A 283 23.49 8.60 -4.79
N SER A 284 23.25 7.37 -4.31
CA SER A 284 22.97 7.11 -2.90
C SER A 284 24.16 7.48 -2.01
N GLU A 285 25.37 7.11 -2.41
CA GLU A 285 26.58 7.36 -1.62
C GLU A 285 26.90 8.84 -1.46
N LEU A 286 26.73 9.63 -2.53
CA LEU A 286 27.02 11.06 -2.51
C LEU A 286 25.92 11.84 -1.76
N LEU A 287 24.64 11.51 -1.97
CA LEU A 287 23.55 12.17 -1.23
C LEU A 287 23.54 11.80 0.26
N SER A 288 24.17 10.69 0.65
CA SER A 288 24.35 10.35 2.06
C SER A 288 25.43 11.21 2.76
N LYS A 289 26.12 12.12 2.04
CA LYS A 289 27.17 12.97 2.63
C LYS A 289 26.62 14.30 3.12
N LYS A 290 27.12 14.72 4.30
CA LYS A 290 26.95 16.09 4.79
C LYS A 290 27.57 17.09 3.81
N ASP A 291 27.01 18.30 3.77
CA ASP A 291 27.45 19.41 2.92
C ASP A 291 27.43 19.11 1.41
N PHE A 292 26.67 18.10 0.97
CA PHE A 292 26.60 17.71 -0.44
C PHE A 292 26.24 18.88 -1.35
N ILE A 293 25.23 19.67 -1.01
CA ILE A 293 24.76 20.79 -1.84
C ILE A 293 25.88 21.82 -2.05
N ASN A 294 26.58 22.21 -0.98
CA ASN A 294 27.68 23.18 -1.08
C ASN A 294 28.80 22.67 -1.99
N ASN A 295 29.16 21.39 -1.85
CA ASN A 295 30.20 20.78 -2.68
C ASN A 295 29.74 20.56 -4.13
N PHE A 296 28.47 20.24 -4.34
CA PHE A 296 27.85 20.14 -5.66
C PHE A 296 27.93 21.49 -6.39
N GLU A 297 27.53 22.57 -5.73
CA GLU A 297 27.60 23.94 -6.25
C GLU A 297 29.02 24.36 -6.61
N LEU A 298 29.96 24.17 -5.69
CA LEU A 298 31.37 24.53 -5.90
C LEU A 298 31.99 23.78 -7.08
N ASN A 299 31.69 22.49 -7.22
CA ASN A 299 32.22 21.69 -8.32
C ASN A 299 31.54 22.02 -9.65
N LEU A 300 30.22 22.24 -9.66
CA LEU A 300 29.51 22.61 -10.88
C LEU A 300 29.97 23.97 -11.41
N ARG A 301 30.17 24.96 -10.51
CA ARG A 301 30.73 26.27 -10.88
C ARG A 301 32.14 26.17 -11.45
N LYS A 302 32.99 25.30 -10.89
CA LYS A 302 34.35 25.08 -11.41
C LYS A 302 34.38 24.38 -12.77
N LEU A 303 33.39 23.53 -13.04
CA LEU A 303 33.31 22.78 -14.29
C LEU A 303 32.77 23.64 -15.43
N ASP A 304 31.74 24.42 -15.16
CA ASP A 304 31.12 25.32 -16.12
C ASP A 304 30.43 26.48 -15.40
N GLU A 305 31.15 27.59 -15.26
CA GLU A 305 30.66 28.78 -14.55
C GLU A 305 29.46 29.41 -15.27
N ASN A 306 29.46 29.40 -16.60
CA ASN A 306 28.37 29.98 -17.40
C ASN A 306 27.08 29.18 -17.22
N PHE A 307 27.17 27.85 -17.31
CA PHE A 307 26.04 26.98 -17.06
C PHE A 307 25.56 27.07 -15.61
N PHE A 308 26.47 27.06 -14.63
CA PHE A 308 26.13 27.25 -13.22
C PHE A 308 25.38 28.58 -13.00
N ARG A 309 25.87 29.68 -13.57
CA ARG A 309 25.19 30.98 -13.47
C ARG A 309 23.81 30.96 -14.14
N LYS A 310 23.66 30.31 -15.30
CA LYS A 310 22.37 30.14 -16.00
C LYS A 310 21.35 29.46 -15.08
N ILE A 311 21.69 28.30 -14.52
CA ILE A 311 20.75 27.56 -13.66
C ILE A 311 20.56 28.24 -12.30
N ASN A 312 21.61 28.80 -11.69
CA ASN A 312 21.51 29.39 -10.34
C ASN A 312 20.64 30.65 -10.29
N ASN A 313 20.49 31.34 -11.42
CA ASN A 313 19.58 32.48 -11.55
C ASN A 313 18.12 32.06 -11.82
N ASP A 314 17.87 30.77 -12.02
CA ASP A 314 16.55 30.21 -12.23
C ASP A 314 15.90 29.79 -10.91
N GLN A 315 14.63 30.13 -10.71
CA GLN A 315 13.89 29.75 -9.49
C GLN A 315 13.88 28.23 -9.26
N ARG A 316 13.84 27.42 -10.34
CA ARG A 316 13.86 25.96 -10.28
C ARG A 316 15.10 25.41 -9.59
N TYR A 317 16.18 26.20 -9.50
CA TYR A 317 17.39 25.79 -8.80
C TYR A 317 17.24 25.77 -7.27
N GLU A 318 16.44 26.67 -6.70
CA GLU A 318 16.08 26.58 -5.27
C GLU A 318 15.18 25.36 -5.00
N GLU A 319 14.31 25.03 -5.94
CA GLU A 319 13.49 23.81 -5.89
C GLU A 319 14.38 22.56 -5.97
N LEU A 320 15.41 22.55 -6.83
CA LEU A 320 16.39 21.48 -6.92
C LEU A 320 17.11 21.26 -5.59
N LYS A 321 17.58 22.34 -4.96
CA LYS A 321 18.21 22.26 -3.64
C LYS A 321 17.25 21.73 -2.58
N THR A 322 15.99 22.15 -2.63
CA THR A 322 14.96 21.66 -1.71
C THR A 322 14.71 20.17 -1.89
N LEU A 323 14.57 19.70 -3.14
CA LEU A 323 14.45 18.29 -3.48
C LEU A 323 15.65 17.48 -2.96
N ILE A 324 16.87 17.97 -3.17
CA ILE A 324 18.08 17.33 -2.66
C ILE A 324 18.03 17.24 -1.13
N ARG A 325 17.73 18.34 -0.41
CA ARG A 325 17.60 18.32 1.06
C ARG A 325 16.54 17.35 1.55
N ASP A 326 15.39 17.29 0.87
CA ASP A 326 14.31 16.36 1.18
C ASP A 326 14.78 14.91 1.04
N ILE A 327 15.48 14.58 -0.04
CA ILE A 327 16.06 13.23 -0.24
C ILE A 327 17.09 12.92 0.86
N GLN A 328 18.02 13.84 1.12
CA GLN A 328 19.06 13.67 2.13
C GLN A 328 18.47 13.44 3.54
N THR A 329 17.51 14.26 3.96
CA THR A 329 16.92 14.20 5.30
C THR A 329 15.91 13.06 5.45
N LYS A 330 14.99 12.91 4.50
CA LYS A 330 13.84 12.00 4.65
C LYS A 330 14.17 10.58 4.20
N ILE A 331 14.99 10.40 3.17
CA ILE A 331 15.37 9.05 2.69
C ILE A 331 16.66 8.60 3.37
N PHE A 332 17.73 9.41 3.31
CA PHE A 332 19.04 9.01 3.81
C PHE A 332 19.29 9.34 5.30
N GLY A 333 18.39 10.08 5.96
CA GLY A 333 18.52 10.41 7.38
C GLY A 333 19.70 11.33 7.70
N VAL A 334 20.20 12.07 6.71
CA VAL A 334 21.31 13.03 6.89
C VAL A 334 20.81 14.23 7.68
N GLN A 335 21.46 14.51 8.81
CA GLN A 335 21.27 15.77 9.54
C GLN A 335 22.01 16.88 8.78
N ILE A 336 21.25 17.82 8.22
CA ILE A 336 21.72 18.98 7.43
C ILE A 336 21.92 20.18 8.34
#